data_AF-A0A7W4JSJ1-F1
#
_entry.id   AF-A0A7W4JSJ1-F1
#
_cell.length_a   1.000
_cell.length_b   1.000
_cell.length_c   1.000
_cell.angle_alpha   90.00
_cell.angle_beta   90.00
_cell.angle_gamma   90.00
#
_symmetry.space_group_name_H-M   'P 1'
#
loop_
_entity.id
_entity.type
_entity.pdbx_description
1 polymer ?
#
loop_
_entity_poly.entity_id
_entity_poly.type
_entity_poly.pdbx_seq_one_letter_code
_entity_poly.pdbx_strand_id
1 'polypeptide(L)'
;MMTTPPRFGPKGGKPAPGPWRAETTLDAWLDAFLSDTAPERGYVFLMRQAADTGLYDVVRRWSQTGNPEPTDAATVLSLMPPDMLAEISRKTALQRDEVVTRLSEELPVAVRQHTLGKRFNRFGHAGCVGEDPTRR
;
A
#
# COMPACT_ATOMS: atom_id res chain seq x y z
N MET A 1 -9.50 -46.17 39.52
CA MET A 1 -10.09 -44.82 39.59
C MET A 1 -9.66 -44.04 38.35
N MET A 2 -10.59 -43.24 37.82
CA MET A 2 -10.54 -42.48 36.56
C MET A 2 -9.27 -41.61 36.44
N THR A 3 -8.70 -41.33 35.26
CA THR A 3 -9.17 -40.23 34.38
C THR A 3 -8.47 -40.29 33.00
N THR A 4 -9.22 -39.99 31.93
CA THR A 4 -8.79 -39.72 30.55
C THR A 4 -9.29 -38.30 30.17
N PRO A 5 -8.85 -37.64 29.08
CA PRO A 5 -7.62 -36.87 28.79
C PRO A 5 -7.98 -35.34 28.62
N PRO A 6 -7.20 -34.40 27.98
CA PRO A 6 -7.13 -34.35 26.49
C PRO A 6 -5.88 -33.69 25.83
N ARG A 7 -5.57 -34.19 24.62
CA ARG A 7 -5.39 -33.40 23.38
C ARG A 7 -4.30 -32.32 23.35
N PHE A 8 -3.09 -32.74 22.99
CA PHE A 8 -2.11 -31.87 22.33
C PHE A 8 -2.66 -31.43 20.96
N GLY A 9 -3.27 -30.25 20.91
CA GLY A 9 -3.34 -29.46 19.69
C GLY A 9 -2.09 -28.59 19.61
N PRO A 10 -1.34 -28.55 18.48
CA PRO A 10 -0.38 -27.49 18.28
C PRO A 10 -1.16 -26.19 18.10
N LYS A 11 -1.29 -25.40 19.17
CA LYS A 11 -1.77 -24.02 19.04
C LYS A 11 -0.73 -23.25 18.24
N GLY A 12 -1.18 -22.75 17.09
CA GLY A 12 -0.41 -22.02 16.09
C GLY A 12 0.69 -21.15 16.68
N GLY A 13 1.93 -21.61 16.55
CA GLY A 13 3.07 -20.71 16.55
C GLY A 13 2.93 -19.83 15.32
N LYS A 14 2.58 -18.56 15.52
CA LYS A 14 2.93 -17.54 14.52
C LYS A 14 4.44 -17.67 14.31
N PRO A 15 4.92 -18.04 13.11
CA PRO A 15 6.35 -18.09 12.88
C PRO A 15 6.90 -16.68 13.16
N ALA A 16 7.89 -16.60 14.05
CA ALA A 16 8.63 -15.37 14.26
C ALA A 16 9.22 -14.94 12.90
N PRO A 17 9.01 -13.70 12.44
CA PRO A 17 9.59 -13.25 11.19
C PRO A 17 11.11 -13.20 11.35
N GLY A 18 11.81 -14.10 10.65
CA GLY A 18 13.26 -14.05 10.53
C GLY A 18 13.72 -12.77 9.82
N PRO A 19 14.99 -12.37 9.97
CA PRO A 19 15.53 -11.06 9.56
C PRO A 19 15.62 -10.82 8.04
N TRP A 20 14.87 -11.58 7.23
CA TRP A 20 14.87 -11.51 5.76
C TRP A 20 13.49 -11.27 5.15
N ARG A 21 12.47 -10.91 5.94
CA ARG A 21 11.22 -10.38 5.40
C ARG A 21 11.19 -8.88 5.64
N ALA A 22 11.57 -8.11 4.63
CA ALA A 22 11.11 -6.74 4.55
C ALA A 22 9.59 -6.80 4.41
N GLU A 23 8.87 -6.80 5.53
CA GLU A 23 7.45 -6.46 5.59
C GLU A 23 7.36 -5.05 5.03
N THR A 24 7.15 -4.96 3.72
CA THR A 24 6.98 -3.68 3.04
C THR A 24 5.72 -3.06 3.59
N THR A 25 5.81 -1.84 4.11
CA THR A 25 4.63 -1.09 4.54
C THR A 25 3.76 -0.78 3.34
N LEU A 26 2.44 -0.68 3.54
CA LEU A 26 1.52 -0.30 2.46
C LEU A 26 1.92 1.04 1.82
N ASP A 27 2.41 1.98 2.65
CA ASP A 27 2.90 3.29 2.24
C ASP A 27 4.10 3.20 1.28
N ALA A 28 5.12 2.41 1.65
CA ALA A 28 6.27 2.19 0.77
C ALA A 28 5.89 1.46 -0.52
N TRP A 29 4.91 0.54 -0.46
CA TRP A 29 4.38 -0.11 -1.66
C TRP A 29 3.64 0.89 -2.55
N LEU A 30 2.82 1.78 -1.98
CA LEU A 30 2.08 2.81 -2.71
C LEU A 30 3.02 3.82 -3.37
N ASP A 31 4.06 4.29 -2.66
CA ASP A 31 5.08 5.18 -3.23
C ASP A 31 5.79 4.52 -4.41
N ALA A 32 6.22 3.27 -4.25
CA ALA A 32 6.85 2.50 -5.31
C ALA A 32 5.90 2.25 -6.48
N PHE A 33 4.65 1.88 -6.19
CA PHE A 33 3.63 1.63 -7.21
C PHE A 33 3.31 2.89 -8.00
N LEU A 34 3.11 4.04 -7.36
CA LEU A 34 2.78 5.30 -8.04
C LEU A 34 3.97 5.87 -8.81
N SER A 35 5.19 5.69 -8.28
CA SER A 35 6.44 6.10 -8.94
C SER A 35 6.86 5.18 -10.09
N ASP A 36 6.24 4.01 -10.20
CA ASP A 36 6.49 3.10 -11.31
C ASP A 36 6.00 3.71 -12.63
N THR A 37 6.81 3.55 -13.67
CA THR A 37 6.53 4.11 -15.01
C THR A 37 6.07 3.05 -16.00
N ALA A 38 5.93 1.79 -15.56
CA ALA A 38 5.42 0.73 -16.40
C ALA A 38 3.97 1.01 -16.82
N PRO A 39 3.56 0.61 -18.03
CA PRO A 39 2.19 0.87 -18.52
C PRO A 39 1.10 0.05 -17.78
N GLU A 40 1.51 -1.01 -17.10
CA GLU A 40 0.64 -1.94 -16.35
C GLU A 40 0.62 -1.67 -14.83
N ARG A 41 1.42 -0.69 -14.36
CA ARG A 41 1.53 -0.25 -12.97
C ARG A 41 1.69 1.29 -12.96
N GLY A 42 1.91 1.95 -11.84
CA GLY A 42 2.11 3.40 -11.88
C GLY A 42 0.86 4.25 -11.76
N TYR A 43 1.09 5.54 -11.59
CA TYR A 43 0.05 6.57 -11.62
C TYR A 43 -0.68 6.62 -12.97
N VAL A 44 0.01 6.35 -14.08
CA VAL A 44 -0.61 6.34 -15.43
C VAL A 44 -1.62 5.20 -15.56
N PHE A 45 -1.28 3.99 -15.09
CA PHE A 45 -2.22 2.88 -15.03
C PHE A 45 -3.41 3.21 -14.13
N LEU A 46 -3.17 3.76 -12.94
CA LEU A 46 -4.24 4.18 -12.02
C LEU A 46 -5.20 5.16 -12.68
N MET A 47 -4.69 6.18 -13.37
CA MET A 47 -5.50 7.17 -14.09
C MET A 47 -6.28 6.56 -15.26
N ARG A 48 -5.68 5.61 -15.99
CA ARG A 48 -6.36 4.87 -17.05
C ARG A 48 -7.49 4.00 -16.49
N GLN A 49 -7.24 3.29 -15.40
CA GLN A 49 -8.24 2.46 -14.73
C GLN A 49 -9.36 3.31 -14.12
N ALA A 50 -9.02 4.49 -13.58
CA ALA A 50 -9.99 5.47 -13.13
C ALA A 50 -10.87 5.97 -14.30
N ALA A 51 -10.28 6.20 -15.47
CA ALA A 51 -11.05 6.56 -16.67
C ALA A 51 -11.99 5.44 -17.13
N ASP A 52 -11.52 4.20 -17.14
CA ASP A 52 -12.32 3.03 -17.55
C ASP A 52 -13.53 2.80 -16.62
N THR A 53 -13.35 3.06 -15.32
CA THR A 53 -14.39 2.90 -14.29
C THR A 53 -15.24 4.16 -14.06
N GLY A 54 -14.98 5.26 -14.78
CA GLY A 54 -15.68 6.53 -14.59
C GLY A 54 -15.31 7.29 -13.31
N LEU A 55 -14.25 6.88 -12.61
CA LEU A 55 -13.71 7.47 -11.39
C LEU A 55 -12.59 8.50 -11.64
N TYR A 56 -12.35 8.87 -12.90
CA TYR A 56 -11.28 9.80 -13.28
C TYR A 56 -11.36 11.14 -12.53
N ASP A 57 -12.55 11.75 -12.46
CA ASP A 57 -12.75 13.01 -11.73
C ASP A 57 -12.44 12.87 -10.24
N VAL A 58 -12.69 11.70 -9.65
CA VAL A 58 -12.40 11.42 -8.24
C VAL A 58 -10.90 11.39 -8.01
N VAL A 59 -10.16 10.60 -8.80
CA VAL A 59 -8.70 10.50 -8.67
C VAL A 59 -8.02 11.83 -9.01
N ARG A 60 -8.51 12.54 -10.02
CA ARG A 60 -8.06 13.89 -10.38
C ARG A 60 -8.33 14.89 -9.26
N ARG A 61 -9.45 14.78 -8.56
CA ARG A 61 -9.75 15.64 -7.41
C ARG A 61 -8.78 15.38 -6.25
N TRP A 62 -8.36 14.14 -6.01
CA TRP A 62 -7.35 13.85 -4.99
C TRP A 62 -6.02 14.53 -5.30
N SER A 63 -5.61 14.51 -6.58
CA SER A 63 -4.37 15.17 -6.99
C SER A 63 -4.41 16.69 -6.85
N GLN A 64 -5.59 17.30 -6.94
CA GLN A 64 -5.80 18.74 -6.82
C GLN A 64 -6.07 19.21 -5.38
N THR A 65 -6.64 18.35 -4.54
CA THR A 65 -7.03 18.69 -3.16
C THR A 65 -5.83 18.62 -2.20
N GLY A 66 -5.66 19.62 -1.34
CA GLY A 66 -4.53 19.68 -0.41
C GLY A 66 -4.53 18.56 0.63
N ASN A 67 -5.70 18.23 1.19
CA ASN A 67 -5.93 17.13 2.10
C ASN A 67 -7.13 16.32 1.60
N PRO A 68 -6.91 15.35 0.69
CA PRO A 68 -8.01 14.59 0.12
C PRO A 68 -8.68 13.74 1.21
N GLU A 69 -10.00 13.70 1.20
CA GLU A 69 -10.77 12.87 2.11
C GLU A 69 -10.60 11.38 1.79
N PRO A 70 -10.70 10.50 2.79
CA PRO A 70 -10.72 9.06 2.56
C PRO A 70 -11.87 8.71 1.62
N THR A 71 -11.62 7.74 0.75
CA THR A 71 -12.60 7.27 -0.23
C THR A 71 -13.36 6.04 0.28
N ASP A 72 -14.37 5.58 -0.45
CA ASP A 72 -15.03 4.31 -0.12
C ASP A 72 -14.21 3.09 -0.58
N ALA A 73 -14.37 1.96 0.13
CA ALA A 73 -13.80 0.67 -0.23
C ALA A 73 -14.21 0.22 -1.64
N ALA A 74 -15.45 0.50 -2.07
CA ALA A 74 -15.92 0.19 -3.41
C ALA A 74 -15.09 0.92 -4.49
N THR A 75 -14.74 2.19 -4.25
CA THR A 75 -13.88 2.97 -5.15
C THR A 75 -12.49 2.33 -5.25
N VAL A 76 -11.92 1.88 -4.13
CA VAL A 76 -10.63 1.17 -4.12
C VAL A 76 -10.71 -0.12 -4.92
N LEU A 77 -11.77 -0.92 -4.72
CA LEU A 77 -11.97 -2.18 -5.44
C LEU A 77 -12.18 -1.99 -6.95
N SER A 78 -12.75 -0.85 -7.37
CA SER A 78 -12.86 -0.48 -8.78
C SER A 78 -11.52 -0.05 -9.37
N LEU A 79 -10.72 0.72 -8.63
CA LEU A 79 -9.42 1.23 -9.09
C LEU A 79 -8.29 0.20 -9.01
N MET A 80 -8.37 -0.75 -8.08
CA MET A 80 -7.35 -1.78 -7.90
C MET A 80 -7.94 -3.16 -8.14
N PRO A 81 -7.53 -3.84 -9.24
CA PRO A 81 -8.03 -5.18 -9.53
C PRO A 81 -7.65 -6.17 -8.41
N PRO A 82 -8.42 -7.25 -8.24
CA PRO A 82 -8.21 -8.23 -7.17
C PRO A 82 -6.80 -8.86 -7.16
N ASP A 83 -6.17 -8.96 -8.33
CA ASP A 83 -4.80 -9.45 -8.48
C ASP A 83 -3.78 -8.54 -7.78
N MET A 84 -3.94 -7.21 -7.94
CA MET A 84 -3.12 -6.21 -7.28
C MET A 84 -3.31 -6.23 -5.76
N LEU A 85 -4.56 -6.35 -5.30
CA LEU A 85 -4.86 -6.48 -3.86
C LEU A 85 -4.24 -7.76 -3.27
N ALA A 86 -4.19 -8.85 -4.03
CA ALA A 86 -3.52 -10.07 -3.62
C ALA A 86 -1.99 -9.90 -3.56
N GLU A 87 -1.39 -9.14 -4.49
CA GLU A 87 0.03 -8.79 -4.43
C GLU A 87 0.36 -7.97 -3.18
N ILE A 88 -0.45 -6.93 -2.89
CA ILE A 88 -0.29 -6.09 -1.70
C ILE A 88 -0.40 -6.93 -0.43
N SER A 89 -1.43 -7.77 -0.33
CA SER A 89 -1.64 -8.66 0.82
C SER A 89 -0.44 -9.58 1.06
N ARG A 90 0.14 -10.15 -0.02
CA ARG A 90 1.34 -11.00 0.08
C ARG A 90 2.59 -10.24 0.52
N LYS A 91 2.76 -8.99 0.07
CA LYS A 91 3.95 -8.15 0.38
C LYS A 91 3.88 -7.49 1.75
N THR A 92 2.69 -7.06 2.15
CA THR A 92 2.44 -6.34 3.42
C THR A 92 2.07 -7.28 4.57
N ALA A 93 1.82 -8.57 4.29
CA ALA A 93 1.27 -9.55 5.23
C ALA A 93 -0.10 -9.13 5.84
N LEU A 94 -0.79 -8.17 5.21
CA LEU A 94 -2.12 -7.71 5.61
C LEU A 94 -3.21 -8.56 4.95
N GLN A 95 -4.34 -8.69 5.63
CA GLN A 95 -5.53 -9.31 5.05
C GLN A 95 -6.17 -8.40 4.01
N ARG A 96 -6.85 -8.98 3.02
CA ARG A 96 -7.47 -8.22 1.93
C ARG A 96 -8.41 -7.10 2.41
N ASP A 97 -9.26 -7.37 3.39
CA ASP A 97 -10.19 -6.38 3.98
C ASP A 97 -9.45 -5.20 4.64
N GLU A 98 -8.37 -5.52 5.37
CA GLU A 98 -7.50 -4.53 5.99
C GLU A 98 -6.74 -3.72 4.92
N VAL A 99 -6.25 -4.37 3.85
CA VAL A 99 -5.63 -3.67 2.71
C VAL A 99 -6.60 -2.68 2.09
N VAL A 100 -7.85 -3.07 1.84
CA VAL A 100 -8.86 -2.19 1.24
C VAL A 100 -9.18 -1.01 2.16
N THR A 101 -9.38 -1.27 3.45
CA THR A 101 -9.60 -0.22 4.46
C THR A 101 -8.43 0.77 4.49
N ARG A 102 -7.20 0.27 4.51
CA ARG A 102 -6.02 1.13 4.54
C ARG A 102 -5.82 1.89 3.23
N LEU A 103 -6.08 1.26 2.10
CA LEU A 103 -6.03 1.92 0.79
C LEU A 103 -7.08 3.02 0.68
N SER A 104 -8.27 2.85 1.26
CA SER A 104 -9.29 3.90 1.22
C SER A 104 -8.86 5.19 1.91
N GLU A 105 -8.00 5.09 2.92
CA GLU A 105 -7.45 6.25 3.64
C GLU A 105 -6.18 6.79 2.98
N GLU A 106 -5.26 5.89 2.59
CA GLU A 106 -3.90 6.28 2.18
C GLU A 106 -3.76 6.56 0.68
N LEU A 107 -4.56 5.91 -0.19
CA LEU A 107 -4.46 6.06 -1.64
C LEU A 107 -4.71 7.51 -2.11
N PRO A 108 -5.74 8.23 -1.62
CA PRO A 108 -5.96 9.62 -2.02
C PRO A 108 -4.77 10.52 -1.65
N VAL A 109 -4.22 10.33 -0.45
CA VAL A 109 -3.07 11.09 0.06
C VAL A 109 -1.82 10.77 -0.76
N ALA A 110 -1.58 9.50 -1.08
CA ALA A 110 -0.44 9.06 -1.88
C ALA A 110 -0.47 9.66 -3.29
N VAL A 111 -1.63 9.66 -3.95
CA VAL A 111 -1.83 10.30 -5.27
C VAL A 111 -1.51 11.79 -5.22
N ARG A 112 -1.95 12.49 -4.16
CA ARG A 112 -1.65 13.90 -3.96
C ARG A 112 -0.16 14.15 -3.81
N GLN A 113 0.52 13.37 -2.95
CA GLN A 113 1.96 13.53 -2.73
C GLN A 113 2.76 13.28 -4.01
N HIS A 114 2.44 12.21 -4.74
CA HIS A 114 3.05 11.90 -6.02
C HIS A 114 2.88 13.05 -7.04
N THR A 115 1.68 13.62 -7.13
CA THR A 115 1.41 14.75 -8.05
C THR A 115 2.21 16.01 -7.69
N LEU A 116 2.48 16.23 -6.40
CA LEU A 116 3.33 17.33 -5.94
C LEU A 116 4.84 17.05 -6.13
N GLY A 117 5.22 15.91 -6.71
CA GLY A 117 6.61 15.47 -6.80
C GLY A 117 7.24 15.18 -5.43
N LYS A 118 6.41 14.99 -4.40
CA LYS A 118 6.83 14.63 -3.05
C LYS A 118 6.73 13.12 -2.89
N ARG A 119 7.79 12.49 -2.36
CA ARG A 119 7.72 11.08 -1.95
C ARG A 119 6.64 10.91 -0.89
N PHE A 120 5.78 9.92 -1.08
CA PHE A 120 4.79 9.52 -0.09
C PHE A 120 5.51 8.74 1.02
N ASN A 121 5.69 9.40 2.16
CA ASN A 121 6.20 8.78 3.37
C ASN A 121 5.34 9.28 4.53
N ARG A 122 4.48 8.42 5.08
CA ARG A 122 3.70 8.66 6.30
C ARG A 122 4.60 9.04 7.49
N PHE A 123 5.82 8.50 7.51
CA PHE A 123 6.86 8.88 8.47
C PHE A 123 7.96 9.61 7.71
N GLY A 124 8.03 10.93 7.87
CA GLY A 124 9.16 11.72 7.40
C GLY A 124 10.43 11.29 8.12
N HIS A 125 11.08 10.23 7.66
CA HIS A 125 12.43 9.92 8.11
C HIS A 125 13.39 10.87 7.41
N ALA A 126 13.87 11.84 8.18
CA ALA A 126 15.04 12.60 7.87
C ALA A 126 16.21 11.67 7.48
N GLY A 127 16.98 12.09 6.48
CA GLY A 127 18.32 11.55 6.26
C GLY A 127 18.42 10.40 5.25
N CYS A 128 18.29 10.72 3.97
CA CYS A 128 19.32 10.26 3.03
C CYS A 128 20.13 11.49 2.62
N VAL A 129 20.99 11.95 3.51
CA VAL A 129 22.20 12.65 3.09
C VAL A 129 22.98 11.60 2.32
N GLY A 130 22.98 11.72 1.00
CA GLY A 130 24.07 11.18 0.21
C GLY A 130 25.32 11.94 0.63
N GLU A 131 26.00 11.43 1.65
CA GLU A 131 27.38 11.82 1.90
C GLU A 131 28.18 11.19 0.78
N ASP A 132 28.47 12.02 -0.23
CA ASP A 132 29.42 11.77 -1.28
C ASP A 132 30.79 11.48 -0.63
N PRO A 133 31.36 10.26 -0.72
CA PRO A 133 32.67 9.98 -0.14
C PRO A 133 33.83 10.54 -0.98
N THR A 134 33.59 11.53 -1.83
CA THR A 134 34.57 12.12 -2.75
C THR A 134 34.63 13.64 -2.61
N ARG A 135 34.93 14.10 -1.39
CA ARG A 135 35.52 15.43 -1.22
C ARG A 135 36.73 15.44 -0.28
N ARG A 136 37.86 15.11 -0.93
CA ARG A 136 39.23 15.61 -0.70
C ARG A 136 40.08 14.94 0.37
#